data_AF-A0A6F9A4B0-F1
#
_entry.id   AF-A0A6F9A4B0-F1
#
_cell.length_a   1.000
_cell.length_b   1.000
_cell.length_c   1.000
_cell.angle_alpha   90.00
_cell.angle_beta   90.00
_cell.angle_gamma   90.00
#
_symmetry.space_group_name_H-M   'P 1'
#
loop_
_entity.id
_entity.type
_entity.pdbx_description
1 polymer ?
#
loop_
_entity_poly.entity_id
_entity_poly.type
_entity_poly.pdbx_seq_one_letter_code
_entity_poly.pdbx_strand_id
1 'polypeptide(L)'
;MFLIKTMMPNPLAGLNPMGGGEDEAEAAPADPAKAAGMTREEYEEYQKQLVEEKMERDADFLHKKAERATLRVCLRDKYRLPK
;
A
#
# COMPACT_ATOMS: atom_id res chain seq x y z
N MET A 1 7.80 -1.02 -22.42
CA MET A 1 8.31 -0.95 -21.03
C MET A 1 8.12 0.48 -20.55
N PHE A 2 6.95 0.80 -19.99
CA PHE A 2 6.68 2.14 -19.44
C PHE A 2 7.16 2.17 -17.99
N LEU A 3 8.13 3.04 -17.75
CA LEU A 3 8.87 3.19 -16.51
C LEU A 3 8.28 4.40 -15.76
N ILE A 4 7.41 4.18 -14.77
CA ILE A 4 7.05 5.24 -13.82
C ILE A 4 7.60 4.84 -12.45
N LYS A 5 8.91 5.01 -12.34
CA LYS A 5 9.62 5.07 -11.06
C LYS A 5 10.37 6.39 -11.00
N THR A 6 9.74 7.41 -10.41
CA THR A 6 10.32 8.58 -9.74
C THR A 6 9.11 9.42 -9.26
N MET A 7 8.97 9.92 -8.03
CA MET A 7 9.94 10.58 -7.16
C MET A 7 9.57 10.40 -5.67
N MET A 8 10.60 10.46 -4.83
CA MET A 8 10.56 10.51 -3.35
C MET A 8 9.96 11.84 -2.81
N PRO A 9 9.76 12.01 -1.49
CA PRO A 9 8.65 12.75 -0.89
C PRO A 9 8.88 14.25 -0.79
N ASN A 10 7.80 15.03 -0.95
CA ASN A 10 7.76 16.45 -0.63
C ASN A 10 7.47 16.63 0.88
N PRO A 11 8.34 17.31 1.66
CA PRO A 11 8.15 17.52 3.11
C PRO A 11 7.02 18.51 3.46
N LEU A 12 6.21 18.94 2.49
CA LEU A 12 5.02 19.78 2.69
C LEU A 12 3.70 18.98 2.77
N ALA A 13 3.76 17.65 2.81
CA ALA A 13 2.59 16.82 3.15
C ALA A 13 2.05 17.05 4.59
N GLY A 14 2.66 17.97 5.35
CA GLY A 14 2.25 18.40 6.69
C GLY A 14 1.24 19.57 6.74
N LEU A 15 0.65 19.99 5.61
CA LEU A 15 -0.48 20.93 5.61
C LEU A 15 -1.68 20.34 4.84
N ASN A 16 -2.33 19.34 5.41
CA ASN A 16 -3.74 19.05 5.11
C ASN A 16 -4.54 19.13 6.43
N PRO A 17 -5.36 20.18 6.64
CA PRO A 17 -6.23 20.29 7.79
C PRO A 17 -7.59 19.64 7.46
N MET A 18 -7.64 18.32 7.38
CA MET A 18 -8.85 17.47 7.39
C MET A 18 -8.32 16.04 7.62
N GLY A 19 -8.49 15.38 8.77
CA GLY A 19 -9.78 14.99 9.35
C GLY A 19 -10.49 14.06 8.36
N GLY A 20 -10.79 12.79 8.60
CA GLY A 20 -10.64 11.84 9.69
C GLY A 20 -11.03 10.49 9.07
N GLY A 21 -10.67 9.37 9.71
CA GLY A 21 -11.16 8.08 9.26
C GLY A 21 -12.67 8.00 9.42
N GLU A 22 -13.35 7.49 8.39
CA GLU A 22 -14.64 6.82 8.45
C GLU A 22 -14.89 6.19 7.06
N ASP A 23 -15.34 4.94 7.06
CA ASP A 23 -15.84 4.23 5.88
C ASP A 23 -16.92 5.06 5.17
N GLU A 24 -16.55 5.77 4.11
CA GLU A 24 -17.51 6.21 3.11
C GLU A 24 -17.61 5.12 2.04
N ALA A 25 -18.54 4.19 2.27
CA ALA A 25 -19.24 3.53 1.17
C ALA A 25 -20.11 4.60 0.49
N GLU A 26 -19.48 5.53 -0.23
CA GLU A 26 -20.18 6.49 -1.06
C GLU A 26 -20.89 5.70 -2.17
N ALA A 27 -22.18 5.96 -2.35
CA ALA A 27 -23.06 5.23 -3.25
C ALA A 27 -22.39 5.06 -4.63
N ALA A 28 -22.09 3.81 -4.99
CA ALA A 28 -21.47 3.51 -6.28
C ALA A 28 -22.32 4.16 -7.40
N PRO A 29 -21.74 5.04 -8.22
CA PRO A 29 -22.48 5.63 -9.33
C PRO A 29 -22.98 4.51 -10.24
N ALA A 30 -24.12 4.73 -10.92
CA ALA A 30 -24.81 3.73 -11.73
C ALA A 30 -23.91 3.02 -12.78
N ASP A 31 -22.74 3.58 -13.07
CA ASP A 31 -21.61 2.89 -13.69
C ASP A 31 -20.27 3.47 -13.15
N PRO A 32 -19.52 2.72 -12.30
CA PRO A 32 -18.27 3.19 -11.72
C PRO A 32 -17.15 3.37 -12.75
N ALA A 33 -17.18 2.63 -13.87
CA ALA A 33 -16.21 2.82 -14.95
C ALA A 33 -16.45 4.16 -15.65
N LYS A 34 -17.72 4.48 -15.93
CA LYS A 34 -18.11 5.75 -16.56
C LYS A 34 -17.85 6.96 -15.66
N ALA A 35 -18.02 6.82 -14.35
CA ALA A 35 -17.68 7.86 -13.38
C ALA A 35 -16.16 8.10 -13.27
N ALA A 36 -15.35 7.05 -13.44
CA ALA A 36 -13.90 7.14 -13.52
C ALA A 36 -13.39 7.60 -14.91
N GLY A 37 -14.28 7.83 -15.88
CA GLY A 37 -13.92 8.18 -17.25
C GLY A 37 -13.21 7.07 -18.01
N MET A 38 -13.32 5.82 -17.53
CA MET A 38 -12.69 4.64 -18.11
C MET A 38 -13.71 3.79 -18.86
N THR A 39 -13.25 3.00 -19.82
CA THR A 39 -14.05 1.90 -20.33
C THR A 39 -14.25 0.86 -19.24
N ARG A 40 -15.30 0.04 -19.35
CA ARG A 40 -15.59 -1.01 -18.38
C ARG A 40 -14.42 -1.99 -18.22
N GLU A 41 -13.77 -2.36 -19.33
CA GLU A 41 -12.63 -3.27 -19.36
C GLU A 41 -11.42 -2.68 -18.62
N GLU A 42 -11.10 -1.40 -18.88
CA GLU A 42 -10.01 -0.69 -18.19
C GLU A 42 -10.27 -0.58 -16.67
N TYR A 43 -11.52 -0.37 -16.26
CA TYR A 43 -11.87 -0.29 -14.84
C TYR A 43 -11.70 -1.63 -14.12
N GLU A 44 -12.09 -2.74 -14.77
CA GLU A 44 -11.92 -4.09 -14.23
C GLU A 44 -10.42 -4.46 -14.10
N GLU A 45 -9.59 -4.10 -15.08
CA GLU A 45 -8.14 -4.26 -15.00
C GLU A 45 -7.52 -3.38 -13.90
N TYR A 46 -7.96 -2.13 -13.75
CA TYR A 46 -7.50 -1.24 -12.71
C TYR A 46 -7.80 -1.79 -11.31
N GLN A 47 -9.02 -2.28 -11.08
CA GLN A 47 -9.39 -2.94 -9.82
C GLN A 47 -8.48 -4.14 -9.54
N LYS A 48 -8.20 -4.95 -10.55
CA LYS A 48 -7.30 -6.10 -10.43
C LYS A 48 -5.88 -5.66 -10.05
N GLN A 49 -5.34 -4.62 -10.69
CA GLN A 49 -4.01 -4.06 -10.37
C GLN A 49 -3.94 -3.57 -8.92
N LEU A 50 -4.97 -2.86 -8.44
CA LEU A 50 -5.01 -2.39 -7.05
C LEU A 50 -4.93 -3.55 -6.03
N VAL A 51 -5.63 -4.64 -6.31
CA VAL A 51 -5.61 -5.84 -5.46
C VAL A 51 -4.24 -6.52 -5.53
N GLU A 52 -3.69 -6.71 -6.72
CA GLU A 52 -2.37 -7.34 -6.91
C GLU A 52 -1.26 -6.54 -6.22
N GLU A 53 -1.22 -5.22 -6.41
CA GLU A 53 -0.23 -4.36 -5.75
C GLU A 53 -0.38 -4.35 -4.23
N LYS A 54 -1.62 -4.39 -3.72
CA LYS A 54 -1.85 -4.51 -2.27
C LYS A 54 -1.32 -5.84 -1.74
N MET A 55 -1.61 -6.94 -2.44
CA MET A 55 -1.12 -8.27 -2.06
C MET A 55 0.40 -8.33 -2.07
N GLU A 56 1.05 -7.80 -3.11
CA GLU A 56 2.51 -7.75 -3.21
C GLU A 56 3.10 -6.94 -2.05
N ARG A 57 2.58 -5.73 -1.78
CA ARG A 57 3.03 -4.89 -0.67
C ARG A 57 2.87 -5.57 0.69
N ASP A 58 1.74 -6.23 0.91
CA ASP A 58 1.47 -6.93 2.17
C ASP A 58 2.43 -8.11 2.35
N ALA A 59 2.67 -8.89 1.29
CA ALA A 59 3.65 -9.99 1.30
C ALA A 59 5.07 -9.49 1.60
N ASP A 60 5.48 -8.40 0.95
CA ASP A 60 6.78 -7.75 1.14
C ASP A 60 6.98 -7.27 2.57
N PHE A 61 5.93 -6.66 3.15
CA PHE A 61 5.94 -6.21 4.53
C PHE A 61 6.06 -7.38 5.50
N LEU A 62 5.29 -8.45 5.29
CA LEU A 62 5.38 -9.67 6.10
C LEU A 62 6.79 -10.28 6.05
N HIS A 63 7.37 -10.37 4.86
CA HIS A 63 8.72 -10.91 4.67
C HIS A 63 9.75 -10.10 5.44
N LYS A 64 9.81 -8.78 5.23
CA LYS A 64 10.75 -7.87 5.92
C LYS A 64 10.55 -7.88 7.43
N LYS A 65 9.29 -8.00 7.90
CA LYS A 65 8.97 -8.12 9.33
C LYS A 65 9.51 -9.42 9.92
N ALA A 66 9.36 -10.53 9.21
CA ALA A 66 9.89 -11.83 9.62
C ALA A 66 11.43 -11.81 9.67
N GLU A 67 12.09 -11.32 8.62
CA GLU A 67 13.56 -11.17 8.58
C GLU A 67 14.08 -10.32 9.75
N ARG A 68 13.44 -9.18 10.00
CA ARG A 68 13.81 -8.30 11.12
C ARG A 68 13.65 -8.98 12.47
N ALA A 69 12.58 -9.75 12.66
CA ALA A 69 12.38 -10.51 13.89
C ALA A 69 13.47 -11.58 14.07
N THR A 70 13.80 -12.30 13.01
CA THR A 70 14.88 -13.30 12.99
C THR A 70 16.22 -12.67 13.33
N LEU A 71 16.60 -11.57 12.66
CA LEU A 71 17.84 -10.86 12.94
C LEU A 71 17.92 -10.39 14.40
N ARG A 72 16.81 -9.86 14.94
CA ARG A 72 16.75 -9.42 16.34
C ARG A 72 17.02 -10.57 17.31
N VAL A 73 16.46 -11.75 17.06
CA VAL A 73 16.69 -12.94 17.89
C VAL A 73 18.13 -13.42 17.75
N CYS A 74 18.62 -13.61 16.53
CA CYS A 74 19.99 -14.07 16.28
C CYS A 74 21.04 -13.16 16.93
N LEU A 75 20.88 -11.83 16.83
CA LEU A 75 21.79 -10.87 17.45
C LEU A 75 21.70 -10.86 18.96
N ARG A 76 20.48 -10.95 19.52
CA ARG A 76 20.27 -11.08 20.96
C ARG A 76 21.01 -12.29 21.52
N ASP A 77 20.86 -13.43 20.87
CA ASP A 77 21.50 -14.68 21.30
C ASP A 77 23.02 -14.60 21.15
N LYS A 78 23.53 -14.06 20.03
CA LYS A 78 24.96 -13.86 19.77
C LYS A 78 25.66 -13.07 20.87
N TYR A 79 25.00 -12.03 21.38
CA TYR A 79 25.54 -11.15 22.42
C TYR A 79 24.99 -11.44 23.82
N ARG A 80 24.23 -12.52 24.00
CA ARG A 80 23.63 -12.94 25.28
C ARG A 80 22.84 -11.82 25.96
N LEU A 81 22.11 -11.02 25.19
CA LEU A 81 21.32 -9.91 25.71
C LEU A 81 20.08 -10.43 26.45
N PRO A 82 19.69 -9.81 27.58
CA PRO A 82 18.47 -10.18 28.31
C PRO A 82 17.21 -9.94 27.45
N LYS A 83 16.13 -10.66 27.79
CA LYS A 83 14.88 -10.66 27.03
C LYS A 83 14.04 -9.41 27.25
#